data_AF-A0A533TYS5-F1
#
_entry.id   AF-A0A533TYS5-F1
#
_cell.length_a   1.000
_cell.length_b   1.000
_cell.length_c   1.000
_cell.angle_alpha   90.00
_cell.angle_beta   90.00
_cell.angle_gamma   90.00
#
_symmetry.space_group_name_H-M   'P 1'
#
loop_
_entity.id
_entity.type
_entity.pdbx_description
1 polymer ?
#
loop_
_entity_poly.entity_id
_entity_poly.type
_entity_poly.pdbx_seq_one_letter_code
_entity_poly.pdbx_strand_id
1 'polypeptide(L)' 'MPIRKPLTGENTMNIAEVKKLSTKERLEVMEVIWESLLHESEELEIPEWHKPILQERERRIKTGKVRFIPLSELKKAQP' A
#
# COMPACT_ATOMS: atom_id res chain seq x y z
N MET A 1 10.26 13.91 -12.04
CA MET A 1 10.84 15.09 -11.37
C MET A 1 11.14 14.75 -9.92
N PRO A 2 12.39 14.84 -9.45
CA PRO A 2 12.71 14.53 -8.07
C PRO A 2 12.72 15.83 -7.25
N ILE A 3 11.75 15.99 -6.35
CA ILE A 3 11.90 16.89 -5.21
C ILE A 3 11.30 16.16 -4.01
N ARG A 4 12.15 15.51 -3.21
CA ARG A 4 11.83 15.31 -1.80
C ARG A 4 12.87 16.09 -1.02
N LYS A 5 12.43 17.22 -0.46
CA LYS A 5 13.17 18.02 0.52
C LYS A 5 13.57 17.11 1.70
N PRO A 6 14.68 17.39 2.39
CA PRO A 6 15.02 16.67 3.61
C PRO A 6 13.96 16.96 4.67
N LEU A 7 13.37 15.91 5.21
CA LEU A 7 12.52 16.01 6.39
C LEU A 7 13.45 16.27 7.58
N THR A 8 13.49 17.51 8.03
CA THR A 8 14.16 17.92 9.26
C THR A 8 13.28 17.53 10.44
N GLY A 9 13.58 16.39 11.05
CA GLY A 9 13.03 15.91 12.31
C GLY A 9 13.99 14.85 12.85
N GLU A 10 14.61 15.12 13.99
CA GLU A 10 15.56 14.23 14.64
C GLU A 10 14.86 12.89 14.96
N ASN A 11 15.46 11.77 14.50
CA ASN A 11 14.95 10.39 14.46
C ASN A 11 13.99 9.99 13.31
N THR A 12 14.42 10.18 12.06
CA THR A 12 13.84 9.46 10.91
C THR A 12 14.60 8.14 10.70
N MET A 13 13.94 6.98 10.87
CA MET A 13 14.54 5.69 10.48
C MET A 13 14.73 5.69 8.96
N ASN A 14 15.98 5.62 8.50
CA ASN A 14 16.28 5.67 7.07
C ASN A 14 16.28 4.26 6.45
N ILE A 15 16.21 4.20 5.11
CA ILE A 15 16.15 2.92 4.37
C ILE A 15 17.36 2.02 4.66
N ALA A 16 18.56 2.57 4.82
CA ALA A 16 19.75 1.82 5.17
C ALA A 16 19.68 1.20 6.58
N GLU A 17 18.97 1.82 7.51
CA GLU A 17 18.73 1.27 8.85
C GLU A 17 17.67 0.16 8.82
N VAL A 18 16.56 0.37 8.10
CA VAL A 18 15.54 -0.67 7.87
C VAL A 18 16.14 -1.91 7.19
N LYS A 19 17.13 -1.73 6.31
CA LYS A 19 17.83 -2.84 5.65
C LYS A 19 18.69 -3.68 6.59
N LYS A 20 19.09 -3.15 7.75
CA LYS A 20 19.84 -3.90 8.78
C LYS A 20 18.93 -4.85 9.56
N LEU A 21 17.63 -4.58 9.61
CA LEU A 21 16.64 -5.45 10.23
C LEU A 21 16.46 -6.74 9.43
N SER A 22 16.25 -7.84 10.14
CA SER A 22 15.78 -9.09 9.55
C SER A 22 14.41 -8.91 8.92
N THR A 23 14.01 -9.83 8.04
CA THR A 23 12.67 -9.80 7.44
C THR A 23 11.56 -9.84 8.51
N LYS A 24 11.76 -10.59 9.60
CA LYS A 24 10.80 -10.66 10.69
C LYS A 24 10.63 -9.30 11.38
N GLU A 25 11.74 -8.67 11.76
CA GLU A 25 11.72 -7.36 12.43
C GLU A 25 11.12 -6.27 11.53
N ARG A 26 11.38 -6.31 10.22
CA ARG A 26 10.73 -5.39 9.27
C ARG A 26 9.22 -5.55 9.24
N LEU A 27 8.72 -6.79 9.30
CA LEU A 27 7.28 -7.06 9.33
C LEU A 27 6.67 -6.57 10.65
N GLU A 28 7.32 -6.82 11.78
CA GLU A 28 6.87 -6.33 13.09
C GLU A 28 6.81 -4.80 13.13
N VAL A 29 7.83 -4.11 12.60
CA VAL A 29 7.83 -2.64 12.47
C VAL A 29 6.70 -2.16 11.55
N MET A 30 6.42 -2.89 10.45
CA MET A 30 5.32 -2.56 9.55
C MET A 30 3.95 -2.64 10.24
N GLU A 31 3.74 -3.66 11.08
CA GLU A 31 2.49 -3.80 11.86
C GLU A 31 2.34 -2.67 12.87
N VAL A 32 3.41 -2.29 13.58
CA VAL A 32 3.36 -1.17 14.53
C VAL A 32 3.03 0.15 13.83
N ILE A 33 3.62 0.41 12.66
CA ILE A 33 3.29 1.59 11.84
C ILE A 33 1.82 1.52 11.41
N TRP A 34 1.35 0.35 10.99
CA TRP A 34 -0.05 0.19 10.57
C TRP A 34 -1.02 0.45 11.72
N GLU A 35 -0.73 -0.05 12.92
CA GLU A 35 -1.54 0.17 14.13
C GLU A 35 -1.58 1.65 14.55
N SER A 36 -0.47 2.38 14.39
CA SER A 36 -0.45 3.82 14.70
C SER A 36 -1.36 4.60 13.76
N LEU A 37 -1.36 4.26 12.46
CA LEU A 37 -2.18 4.92 11.44
C LEU A 37 -3.68 4.62 11.59
N LEU A 38 -4.08 3.47 12.15
CA LEU A 38 -5.50 3.11 12.32
C LEU A 38 -6.25 4.01 13.30
N HIS A 39 -5.54 4.58 14.27
CA HIS A 39 -6.12 5.40 15.34
C HIS A 39 -5.92 6.91 15.09
N GLU A 40 -5.18 7.27 14.05
CA GLU A 40 -5.03 8.65 13.60
C GLU A 40 -6.29 9.05 12.81
N SER A 41 -7.05 10.00 13.36
CA SER A 41 -8.26 10.57 12.75
C SER A 41 -7.96 11.51 11.58
N GLU A 42 -6.75 11.49 11.04
CA GLU A 42 -6.38 12.35 9.93
C GLU A 42 -7.15 11.83 8.71
N GLU A 43 -8.18 12.57 8.30
CA GLU A 43 -9.01 12.26 7.14
C GLU A 43 -8.11 12.34 5.91
N LEU A 44 -7.50 11.21 5.55
CA LEU A 44 -6.69 11.12 4.35
C LEU A 44 -7.61 11.36 3.15
N GLU A 45 -7.39 12.49 2.47
CA GLU A 45 -8.10 12.81 1.25
C GLU A 45 -7.89 11.67 0.23
N ILE A 46 -8.98 10.98 -0.10
CA ILE A 46 -8.94 9.93 -1.12
C ILE A 46 -8.59 10.61 -2.44
N PRO A 47 -7.55 10.17 -3.16
CA PRO A 47 -7.19 10.80 -4.41
C PRO A 47 -8.35 10.75 -5.43
N GLU A 48 -8.65 11.87 -6.07
CA GLU A 48 -9.76 11.97 -7.03
C GLU A 48 -9.67 10.97 -8.19
N TRP A 49 -8.44 10.61 -8.59
CA TRP A 49 -8.21 9.60 -9.65
C TRP A 49 -8.66 8.19 -9.26
N HIS A 50 -8.85 7.92 -7.97
CA HIS A 50 -9.13 6.59 -7.46
C HIS A 50 -10.58 6.16 -7.78
N LYS A 51 -11.51 7.10 -7.70
CA LYS A 51 -12.95 6.90 -7.96
C LYS A 51 -13.25 6.32 -9.35
N PRO A 52 -12.79 6.90 -10.48
CA PRO A 52 -13.09 6.35 -11.81
C PRO A 52 -12.54 4.94 -12.03
N ILE A 53 -11.41 4.58 -11.41
CA ILE A 53 -10.85 3.22 -11.50
C ILE A 53 -11.73 2.21 -10.79
N LEU A 54 -12.21 2.54 -9.59
CA LEU A 54 -13.12 1.67 -8.84
C LEU A 54 -14.45 1.49 -9.58
N GLN A 55 -15.00 2.56 -10.15
CA GLN A 55 -16.22 2.51 -10.96
C GLN A 55 -16.05 1.60 -12.19
N GLU A 56 -14.92 1.69 -12.90
CA GLU A 56 -14.66 0.83 -14.06
C GLU A 56 -14.48 -0.64 -13.64
N ARG A 57 -13.77 -0.91 -12.54
CA ARG A 57 -13.64 -2.27 -11.99
C ARG A 57 -15.01 -2.85 -11.62
N GLU A 58 -15.84 -2.09 -10.93
CA GLU A 58 -17.20 -2.48 -10.55
C GLU A 58 -18.07 -2.75 -11.79
N ARG A 59 -18.02 -1.86 -12.80
CA ARG A 59 -18.73 -2.04 -14.07
C ARG A 59 -18.31 -3.33 -14.77
N ARG A 60 -17.01 -3.64 -14.80
CA ARG A 60 -16.51 -4.90 -15.39
C ARG A 60 -17.00 -6.13 -14.64
N ILE A 61 -17.09 -6.07 -13.31
CA ILE A 61 -17.66 -7.13 -12.49
C ILE A 61 -19.15 -7.32 -12.85
N LYS A 62 -19.95 -6.25 -12.81
CA LYS A 62 -21.39 -6.28 -13.11
C LYS A 62 -21.70 -6.76 -14.53
N THR A 63 -20.82 -6.47 -15.50
CA THR A 63 -21.00 -6.87 -16.91
C THR A 63 -20.41 -8.24 -17.24
N GLY A 64 -19.92 -8.99 -16.25
CA GLY A 64 -19.31 -10.32 -16.48
C GLY A 64 -18.00 -10.28 -17.25
N LYS A 65 -17.34 -9.11 -17.34
CA LYS A 65 -16.07 -8.89 -18.08
C LYS A 65 -14.82 -9.09 -17.21
N VAL A 66 -14.95 -9.90 -16.16
CA VAL A 66 -13.88 -10.26 -15.23
C VAL A 66 -13.85 -11.77 -15.03
N ARG A 67 -12.65 -12.32 -14.84
CA ARG A 67 -12.46 -13.70 -14.39
C ARG A 67 -11.91 -13.66 -12.98
N PHE A 68 -12.66 -14.19 -12.02
CA PHE A 68 -12.14 -14.43 -10.69
C PHE A 68 -11.31 -15.72 -10.72
N ILE A 69 -10.16 -15.71 -10.05
CA ILE A 69 -9.32 -16.87 -9.86
C ILE A 69 -9.09 -17.09 -8.36
N PRO A 70 -8.99 -18.34 -7.89
CA PRO A 70 -8.52 -18.62 -6.55
C PRO A 70 -7.14 -17.99 -6.29
N LEU A 71 -6.90 -17.56 -5.06
CA LEU A 71 -5.60 -16.97 -4.69
C LEU A 71 -4.43 -17.95 -4.95
N SER A 72 -4.66 -19.26 -4.79
CA SER A 72 -3.70 -20.32 -5.12
C SER A 72 -3.28 -20.35 -6.59
N GLU A 73 -4.13 -19.84 -7.49
CA GLU A 73 -3.88 -19.80 -8.93
C GLU A 73 -3.24 -18.47 -9.38
N LEU A 74 -3.22 -17.45 -8.52
CA LEU A 74 -2.69 -16.12 -8.85
C LEU A 74 -1.23 -16.15 -9.32
N LYS A 75 -0.38 -16.95 -8.66
CA LYS A 75 1.05 -17.08 -9.02
C LYS A 75 1.27 -17.60 -10.44
N LYS A 76 0.32 -18.39 -10.97
CA LYS A 76 0.39 -18.96 -12.33
C LYS A 76 -0.15 -18.01 -13.39
N ALA A 77 -0.93 -17.00 -12.98
CA ALA A 77 -1.59 -16.04 -13.85
C ALA A 77 -0.82 -14.73 -14.01
N GLN A 78 0.35 -14.60 -13.35
CA GLN A 78 1.25 -13.45 -13.50
C GLN A 78 2.07 -13.62 -14.80
N PRO A 79 2.19 -12.56 -15.64
CA PRO A 79 3.05 -12.59 -16.82
C PRO A 79 4.54 -12.68 -16.47
#